data_AF-A0A2V7FS26-F1
#
_entry.id   AF-A0A2V7FS26-F1
#
_cell.length_a   1.000
_cell.length_b   1.000
_cell.length_c   1.000
_cell.angle_alpha   90.00
_cell.angle_beta   90.00
_cell.angle_gamma   90.00
#
_symmetry.space_group_name_H-M   'P 1'
#
loop_
_entity.id
_entity.type
_entity.pdbx_description
1 polymer ?
#
loop_
_entity_poly.entity_id
_entity_poly.type
_entity_poly.pdbx_seq_one_letter_code
_entity_poly.pdbx_strand_id
1 'polypeptide(L)'
;MDERTLDEALFRFDAGLRLFHMHAEGMALVVIASTTVVTTLARSTLPRRALIILLTVGGVGYPLGYLIWSALIPAYGVERSKAIAEWLVWIPFGGATILGLLWLAGLTGALLARR
;
A
#
# COMPACT_ATOMS: atom_id res chain seq x y z
N MET A 1 21.90 -27.13 -4.77
CA MET A 1 21.49 -25.82 -5.29
C MET A 1 22.72 -25.20 -5.93
N ASP A 2 22.63 -24.75 -7.17
CA ASP A 2 23.72 -24.06 -7.87
C ASP A 2 23.97 -22.70 -7.21
N GLU A 3 25.23 -22.36 -6.90
CA GLU A 3 25.60 -21.10 -6.21
C GLU A 3 25.03 -19.87 -6.93
N ARG A 4 25.05 -19.91 -8.27
CA ARG A 4 24.47 -18.84 -9.12
C ARG A 4 22.97 -18.66 -8.93
N THR A 5 22.23 -19.74 -8.66
CA THR A 5 20.78 -19.68 -8.44
C THR A 5 20.46 -19.11 -7.06
N LEU A 6 21.29 -19.42 -6.06
CA LEU A 6 21.18 -18.87 -4.71
C LEU A 6 21.49 -17.37 -4.70
N ASP A 7 22.58 -16.95 -5.36
CA ASP A 7 22.97 -15.55 -5.45
C ASP A 7 21.92 -14.68 -6.14
N GLU A 8 21.33 -15.17 -7.23
CA GLU A 8 20.24 -14.48 -7.93
C GLU A 8 18.99 -14.37 -7.06
N ALA A 9 18.65 -15.40 -6.28
CA ALA A 9 17.53 -15.36 -5.36
C ALA A 9 17.76 -14.36 -4.21
N LEU A 10 18.99 -14.30 -3.68
CA LEU A 10 19.39 -13.34 -2.65
C LEU A 10 19.38 -11.90 -3.17
N PHE A 11 19.86 -11.67 -4.39
CA PHE A 11 19.81 -10.37 -5.04
C PHE A 11 18.36 -9.88 -5.20
N ARG A 12 17.46 -10.75 -5.66
CA ARG A 12 16.03 -10.43 -5.82
C ARG A 12 15.34 -10.20 -4.47
N PHE A 13 15.73 -10.94 -3.43
CA PHE A 13 15.26 -10.71 -2.07
C PHE A 13 15.67 -9.32 -1.56
N ASP A 14 16.94 -8.92 -1.72
CA ASP A 14 17.43 -7.58 -1.34
C ASP A 14 16.69 -6.48 -2.11
N ALA A 15 16.49 -6.66 -3.42
CA ALA A 15 15.72 -5.74 -4.24
C ALA A 15 14.28 -5.58 -3.71
N GLY A 16 13.63 -6.68 -3.31
CA GLY A 16 12.30 -6.65 -2.70
C GLY A 16 12.25 -5.91 -1.36
N LEU A 17 13.29 -6.05 -0.51
CA LEU A 17 13.39 -5.31 0.75
C LEU A 17 13.56 -3.80 0.54
N ARG A 18 14.36 -3.40 -0.46
CA ARG A 18 14.49 -1.98 -0.83
C ARG A 18 13.16 -1.39 -1.30
N LEU A 19 12.40 -2.15 -2.09
CA LEU A 19 11.07 -1.74 -2.52
C LEU A 19 10.10 -1.63 -1.34
N PHE A 20 10.14 -2.58 -0.41
CA PHE A 20 9.36 -2.49 0.83
C PHE A 20 9.68 -1.20 1.60
N HIS A 21 10.97 -0.90 1.82
CA HIS A 21 11.40 0.29 2.54
C HIS A 21 10.90 1.57 1.89
N MET A 22 11.15 1.73 0.57
CA MET A 22 10.72 2.92 -0.18
C MET A 22 9.19 3.12 -0.15
N HIS A 23 8.42 2.05 -0.35
CA HIS A 23 6.96 2.15 -0.33
C HIS A 23 6.41 2.32 1.07
N ALA A 24 7.04 1.74 2.10
CA ALA A 24 6.65 1.95 3.49
C ALA A 24 6.82 3.41 3.88
N GLU A 25 7.96 4.03 3.54
CA GLU A 25 8.20 5.45 3.78
C GLU A 25 7.21 6.34 3.01
N GLY A 26 7.04 6.08 1.71
CA GLY A 26 6.11 6.84 0.88
C GLY A 26 4.66 6.73 1.39
N MET A 27 4.22 5.52 1.74
CA MET A 27 2.86 5.30 2.24
C MET A 27 2.64 5.87 3.63
N ALA A 28 3.65 5.85 4.51
CA ALA A 28 3.54 6.51 5.82
C ALA A 28 3.21 8.00 5.66
N LEU A 29 3.87 8.70 4.73
CA LEU A 29 3.58 10.09 4.41
C LEU A 29 2.16 10.26 3.85
N VAL A 30 1.76 9.41 2.90
CA VAL A 30 0.40 9.45 2.32
C VAL A 30 -0.67 9.25 3.39
N VAL A 31 -0.50 8.27 4.28
CA VAL A 31 -1.44 8.00 5.37
C VAL A 31 -1.53 9.22 6.29
N ILE A 32 -0.41 9.71 6.81
CA ILE A 32 -0.40 10.86 7.73
C ILE A 32 -1.08 12.09 7.09
N ALA A 33 -0.68 12.45 5.87
CA ALA A 33 -1.22 13.60 5.18
C ALA A 33 -2.73 13.45 4.93
N SER A 34 -3.15 12.33 4.34
CA SER A 34 -4.55 12.10 4.00
C SER A 34 -5.44 11.99 5.24
N THR A 35 -5.00 11.31 6.31
CA THR A 35 -5.78 11.24 7.56
C THR A 35 -5.88 12.59 8.24
N THR A 36 -4.85 13.44 8.16
CA THR A 36 -4.89 14.81 8.69
C THR A 36 -5.94 15.65 7.95
N VAL A 37 -6.00 15.55 6.62
CA VAL A 37 -7.03 16.20 5.81
C VAL A 37 -8.42 15.67 6.16
N VAL A 38 -8.58 14.35 6.27
CA VAL A 38 -9.84 13.72 6.67
C VAL A 38 -10.32 14.23 8.03
N THR A 39 -9.45 14.27 9.03
CA THR A 39 -9.81 14.75 10.37
C THR A 39 -10.18 16.23 10.39
N THR A 40 -9.63 17.01 9.46
CA THR A 40 -9.91 18.44 9.34
C THR A 40 -11.22 18.72 8.60
N LEU A 41 -11.51 17.98 7.53
CA LEU A 41 -12.64 18.28 6.64
C LEU A 41 -13.91 17.48 6.96
N ALA A 42 -13.80 16.24 7.42
CA ALA A 42 -14.94 15.35 7.61
C ALA A 42 -15.64 15.61 8.97
N ARG A 43 -16.72 16.39 8.94
CA ARG A 43 -17.54 16.69 10.13
C ARG A 43 -18.37 15.50 10.61
N SER A 44 -18.80 14.63 9.70
CA SER A 44 -19.60 13.44 10.04
C SER A 44 -18.71 12.27 10.46
N THR A 45 -19.08 11.60 11.56
CA THR A 45 -18.30 10.55 12.21
C THR A 45 -18.13 9.31 11.32
N LEU A 46 -19.16 8.94 10.57
CA LEU A 46 -19.18 7.72 9.76
C LEU A 46 -18.21 7.79 8.55
N PRO A 47 -18.29 8.79 7.64
CA PRO A 47 -17.36 8.90 6.51
C PRO A 47 -15.93 9.16 6.99
N ARG A 48 -15.75 9.91 8.10
CA ARG A 48 -14.43 10.11 8.71
C ARG A 48 -13.79 8.79 9.11
N ARG A 49 -14.52 7.93 9.84
CA ARG A 49 -14.03 6.61 10.25
C ARG A 49 -13.72 5.72 9.05
N ALA A 50 -14.62 5.66 8.08
CA ALA A 50 -14.44 4.84 6.89
C ALA A 50 -13.19 5.26 6.09
N LEU A 51 -12.99 6.56 5.87
CA LEU A 51 -11.81 7.09 5.18
C LEU A 51 -10.52 6.78 5.94
N ILE A 52 -10.49 7.00 7.27
CA ILE A 52 -9.31 6.68 8.08
C ILE A 52 -8.97 5.19 7.98
N ILE A 53 -9.98 4.30 8.05
CA ILE A 53 -9.77 2.86 7.92
C ILE A 53 -9.22 2.50 6.54
N LEU A 54 -9.87 2.98 5.46
CA LEU A 54 -9.42 2.70 4.09
C LEU A 54 -7.99 3.16 3.85
N LEU A 55 -7.66 4.37 4.26
CA LEU A 55 -6.33 4.97 4.06
C LEU A 55 -5.28 4.28 4.94
N THR A 56 -5.59 3.98 6.19
CA THR A 56 -4.61 3.36 7.11
C THR A 56 -4.38 1.90 6.77
N VAL A 57 -5.45 1.11 6.64
CA VAL A 57 -5.35 -0.33 6.34
C VAL A 57 -4.78 -0.53 4.94
N GLY A 58 -5.25 0.23 3.96
CA GLY A 58 -4.71 0.20 2.60
C GLY A 58 -3.25 0.65 2.55
N GLY A 59 -2.93 1.78 3.19
CA GLY A 59 -1.60 2.37 3.11
C GLY A 59 -0.53 1.59 3.86
N VAL A 60 -0.84 1.02 5.02
CA VAL A 60 0.08 0.14 5.76
C VAL A 60 0.15 -1.25 5.13
N GLY A 61 -0.98 -1.77 4.64
CA GLY A 61 -1.03 -3.10 4.04
C GLY A 61 -0.30 -3.19 2.70
N TYR A 62 -0.34 -2.15 1.88
CA TYR A 62 0.25 -2.17 0.53
C TYR A 62 1.77 -2.47 0.52
N PRO A 63 2.62 -1.79 1.34
CA PRO A 63 4.04 -2.10 1.42
C PRO A 63 4.33 -3.55 1.82
N LEU A 64 3.49 -4.17 2.67
CA LEU A 64 3.68 -5.56 3.10
C LEU A 64 3.68 -6.55 1.92
N GLY A 65 3.10 -6.18 0.79
CA GLY A 65 3.14 -6.99 -0.43
C GLY A 65 4.57 -7.19 -0.94
N TYR A 66 5.44 -6.19 -0.79
CA TYR A 66 6.86 -6.32 -1.17
C TYR A 66 7.64 -7.23 -0.23
N LEU A 67 7.30 -7.21 1.07
CA LEU A 67 7.90 -8.09 2.07
C LEU A 67 7.49 -9.55 1.86
N ILE A 68 6.19 -9.78 1.61
CA ILE A 68 5.66 -11.12 1.30
C ILE A 68 6.24 -11.61 -0.02
N TRP A 69 6.25 -10.76 -1.05
CA TRP A 69 6.85 -11.09 -2.34
C TRP A 69 8.32 -11.49 -2.20
N SER A 70 9.14 -10.67 -1.52
CA SER A 70 10.57 -10.95 -1.35
C SER A 70 10.79 -12.28 -0.61
N ALA A 71 10.06 -12.52 0.47
CA ALA A 71 10.15 -13.76 1.25
C ALA A 71 9.76 -15.02 0.47
N LEU A 72 8.86 -14.90 -0.52
CA LEU A 72 8.39 -16.04 -1.31
C LEU A 72 9.31 -16.38 -2.50
N ILE A 73 10.14 -15.43 -2.98
CA ILE A 73 11.02 -15.63 -4.15
C ILE A 73 11.89 -16.88 -4.06
N PRO A 74 12.58 -17.18 -2.92
CA PRO A 74 13.44 -18.36 -2.82
C PRO A 74 12.68 -19.69 -2.94
N ALA A 75 11.39 -19.72 -2.57
CA ALA A 75 10.59 -20.94 -2.55
C ALA A 75 9.73 -21.14 -3.80
N TYR A 76 9.21 -20.05 -4.38
CA TYR A 76 8.22 -20.10 -5.46
C TYR A 76 8.70 -19.47 -6.78
N GLY A 77 9.90 -18.88 -6.81
CA GLY A 77 10.37 -18.08 -7.95
C GLY A 77 9.66 -16.73 -8.05
N VAL A 78 10.07 -15.89 -9.00
CA VAL A 78 9.61 -14.49 -9.07
C VAL A 78 8.16 -14.39 -9.53
N GLU A 79 7.81 -15.02 -10.63
CA GLU A 79 6.50 -14.89 -11.28
C GLU A 79 5.38 -15.35 -10.34
N ARG A 80 5.52 -16.53 -9.73
CA ARG A 80 4.50 -17.08 -8.85
C ARG A 80 4.38 -16.29 -7.55
N SER A 81 5.50 -15.87 -6.96
CA SER A 81 5.50 -15.03 -5.77
C SER A 81 4.82 -13.68 -6.04
N LYS A 82 5.07 -13.10 -7.21
CA LYS A 82 4.48 -11.83 -7.63
C LYS A 82 2.96 -11.95 -7.73
N ALA A 83 2.47 -13.00 -8.39
CA ALA A 83 1.03 -13.24 -8.52
C ALA A 83 0.33 -13.37 -7.15
N ILE A 84 0.98 -14.05 -6.19
CA ILE A 84 0.46 -14.19 -4.82
C ILE A 84 0.37 -12.81 -4.14
N ALA A 85 1.46 -12.03 -4.17
CA ALA A 85 1.49 -10.70 -3.57
C ALA A 85 0.50 -9.73 -4.23
N GLU A 86 0.33 -9.83 -5.54
CA GLU A 86 -0.60 -9.01 -6.31
C GLU A 86 -2.05 -9.23 -5.89
N TRP A 87 -2.52 -10.48 -5.93
CA TRP A 87 -3.89 -10.82 -5.62
C TRP A 87 -4.25 -10.67 -4.14
N LEU A 88 -3.32 -11.05 -3.25
CA LEU A 88 -3.62 -11.08 -1.82
C LEU A 88 -3.32 -9.75 -1.11
N VAL A 89 -2.44 -8.92 -1.68
CA VAL A 89 -1.94 -7.73 -0.97
C VAL A 89 -2.06 -6.47 -1.82
N TRP A 90 -1.37 -6.37 -2.95
CA TRP A 90 -1.31 -5.10 -3.68
C TRP A 90 -2.69 -4.66 -4.22
N ILE A 91 -3.48 -5.57 -4.80
CA ILE A 91 -4.82 -5.23 -5.30
C ILE A 91 -5.76 -4.80 -4.16
N PRO A 92 -5.98 -5.59 -3.09
CA PRO A 92 -6.94 -5.21 -2.05
C PRO A 92 -6.51 -3.96 -1.27
N PHE A 93 -5.24 -3.87 -0.84
CA PHE A 93 -4.78 -2.75 -0.02
C PHE A 93 -4.46 -1.49 -0.84
N GLY A 94 -3.87 -1.66 -2.02
CA GLY A 94 -3.68 -0.57 -2.98
C GLY A 94 -5.02 -0.02 -3.46
N GLY A 95 -5.96 -0.90 -3.80
CA GLY A 95 -7.33 -0.54 -4.16
C GLY A 95 -8.05 0.22 -3.03
N ALA A 96 -7.97 -0.25 -1.78
CA ALA A 96 -8.55 0.45 -0.64
C ALA A 96 -7.99 1.87 -0.48
N THR A 97 -6.67 2.04 -0.66
CA THR A 97 -6.01 3.35 -0.61
C THR A 97 -6.51 4.25 -1.73
N ILE A 98 -6.56 3.76 -2.98
CA ILE A 98 -7.04 4.52 -4.13
C ILE A 98 -8.48 4.97 -3.92
N LEU A 99 -9.37 4.06 -3.50
CA LEU A 99 -10.76 4.40 -3.22
C LEU A 99 -10.89 5.43 -2.10
N GLY A 100 -10.09 5.30 -1.03
CA GLY A 100 -10.03 6.28 0.05
C GLY A 100 -9.59 7.67 -0.42
N LEU A 101 -8.54 7.74 -1.26
CA LEU A 101 -8.03 9.00 -1.81
C LEU A 101 -9.01 9.64 -2.80
N LEU A 102 -9.62 8.86 -3.70
CA LEU A 102 -10.63 9.36 -4.64
C LEU A 102 -11.84 9.92 -3.90
N TRP A 103 -12.28 9.23 -2.84
CA TRP A 103 -13.38 9.71 -2.01
C TRP A 103 -13.01 11.01 -1.28
N LEU A 104 -11.81 11.08 -0.68
CA LEU A 104 -11.32 12.30 -0.04
C LEU A 104 -11.21 13.47 -1.02
N ALA A 105 -10.72 13.23 -2.22
CA ALA A 105 -10.66 14.23 -3.29
C ALA A 105 -12.06 14.74 -3.66
N GLY A 106 -13.02 13.82 -3.84
CA GLY A 106 -14.41 14.16 -4.11
C GLY A 106 -15.06 15.01 -3.00
N LEU A 107 -14.82 14.66 -1.73
CA LEU A 107 -15.29 15.46 -0.59
C LEU A 107 -14.68 16.86 -0.58
N THR A 108 -13.38 16.95 -0.83
CA THR A 108 -12.66 18.22 -0.87
C THR A 108 -13.19 19.10 -2.01
N GLY A 109 -13.36 18.54 -3.21
CA GLY A 109 -13.94 19.24 -4.37
C GLY A 109 -15.38 19.70 -4.11
N ALA A 110 -16.21 18.86 -3.50
CA ALA A 110 -17.58 19.23 -3.15
C ALA A 110 -17.66 20.36 -2.11
N LEU A 111 -16.71 20.41 -1.16
CA LEU A 111 -16.61 21.50 -0.20
C LEU A 111 -16.15 22.81 -0.85
N LEU A 112 -15.20 22.74 -1.78
CA LEU A 112 -14.73 23.90 -2.54
C LEU A 112 -15.83 24.47 -3.44
N ALA A 113 -16.62 23.63 -4.10
CA ALA A 113 -17.72 24.07 -4.97
C ALA A 113 -18.91 24.70 -4.23
N ARG A 114 -18.98 24.54 -2.89
CA ARG A 114 -20.01 25.13 -2.04
C ARG A 114 -19.61 26.49 -1.43
N ARG A 115 -18.38 26.94 -1.67
CA ARG A 115 -17.88 28.25 -1.26
C ARG A 115 -17.98 29.24 -2.41
#